data_AF-A0A3N5MH56-F1
#
_entry.id   AF-A0A3N5MH56-F1
#
_cell.length_a   1.000
_cell.length_b   1.000
_cell.length_c   1.000
_cell.angle_alpha   90.00
_cell.angle_beta   90.00
_cell.angle_gamma   90.00
#
_symmetry.space_group_name_H-M   'P 1'
#
loop_
_entity.id
_entity.type
_entity.pdbx_description
1 polymer ?
#
loop_
_entity_poly.entity_id
_entity_poly.type
_entity_poly.pdbx_seq_one_letter_code
_entity_poly.pdbx_strand_id
1 'polypeptide(L)' 'MFGLGMPELIIILVIIIVLFGASRLPEIGKGIGLAIKNFKKSTSEPDEIDVTPKKKAEEEKAGEEKGKGE' A
#
# COMPACT_ATOMS: atom_id res chain seq x y z
N MET A 1 16.41 -26.04 23.92
CA MET A 1 15.15 -26.08 24.70
C MET A 1 14.18 -25.12 24.02
N PHE A 2 13.26 -25.66 23.21
CA PHE A 2 12.13 -24.99 22.51
C PHE A 2 12.30 -23.49 22.18
N GLY A 3 13.05 -23.20 21.11
CA GLY A 3 12.90 -21.92 20.42
C GLY A 3 11.62 -21.97 19.60
N LEU A 4 10.86 -20.86 19.58
CA LEU A 4 9.74 -20.71 18.65
C LEU A 4 10.29 -20.78 17.23
N GLY A 5 10.19 -21.95 16.62
CA GLY A 5 10.57 -22.18 15.25
C GLY A 5 9.49 -21.68 14.29
N MET A 6 9.82 -21.69 13.01
CA MET A 6 8.83 -21.46 11.96
C MET A 6 7.60 -22.38 12.07
N PRO A 7 7.73 -23.68 12.42
CA PRO A 7 6.56 -24.57 12.56
C PRO A 7 5.58 -24.09 13.63
N GLU A 8 6.06 -23.68 14.80
CA GLU A 8 5.22 -23.20 15.91
C GLU A 8 4.50 -21.90 15.54
N LEU A 9 5.19 -20.98 14.85
CA LEU A 9 4.57 -19.74 14.37
C LEU A 9 3.44 -20.00 13.36
N ILE A 10 3.60 -21.00 12.49
CA ILE A 10 2.55 -21.39 11.54
C ILE A 10 1.33 -21.95 12.28
N ILE A 11 1.53 -22.80 13.30
CA ILE A 11 0.43 -23.34 14.11
C ILE A 11 -0.35 -22.21 14.78
N ILE A 12 0.35 -21.25 15.39
CA ILE A 12 -0.28 -20.07 16.02
C ILE A 12 -1.04 -19.25 14.99
N LEU A 13 -0.47 -19.03 13.80
CA LEU A 13 -1.12 -18.30 12.72
C LEU A 13 -2.42 -18.98 12.26
N VAL A 14 -2.40 -20.31 12.14
CA VAL A 14 -3.60 -21.09 11.78
C VAL A 14 -4.69 -20.93 12.85
N ILE A 15 -4.33 -21.00 14.13
CA ILE A 15 -5.30 -20.79 15.23
C ILE A 15 -5.93 -19.39 15.13
N ILE A 16 -5.13 -18.35 14.91
CA ILE A 16 -5.61 -16.97 14.74
C ILE A 16 -6.57 -16.89 13.55
N ILE A 17 -6.23 -17.51 12.41
CA ILE A 17 -7.08 -17.53 11.23
C ILE A 17 -8.40 -18.25 11.51
N VAL A 18 -8.42 -19.32 12.29
CA VAL A 18 -9.65 -20.04 12.64
C VAL A 18 -10.55 -19.19 13.55
N LEU A 19 -9.97 -18.49 14.53
CA LEU A 19 -10.73 -17.66 15.47
C LEU A 19 -11.30 -16.39 14.84
N PHE A 20 -10.47 -15.68 14.07
CA PHE A 20 -10.84 -14.38 13.51
C PHE A 20 -11.35 -14.48 12.06
N GLY A 21 -11.04 -15.58 11.36
CA GLY A 21 -11.28 -15.75 9.93
C GLY A 21 -10.13 -15.22 9.08
N ALA A 22 -9.86 -15.89 7.95
CA ALA A 22 -8.78 -15.53 7.03
C ALA A 22 -8.90 -14.11 6.45
N SER A 23 -10.12 -13.56 6.40
CA SER A 23 -10.40 -12.23 5.84
C SER A 23 -10.01 -11.08 6.78
N ARG A 24 -9.93 -11.31 8.09
CA ARG A 24 -9.68 -10.23 9.08
C ARG A 24 -8.22 -9.78 9.09
N LEU A 25 -7.28 -10.70 8.88
CA LEU A 25 -5.84 -10.40 8.82
C LEU A 25 -5.50 -9.37 7.71
N PRO A 26 -5.94 -9.56 6.45
CA PRO A 26 -5.75 -8.57 5.39
C PRO A 26 -6.47 -7.24 5.65
N GLU A 27 -7.66 -7.28 6.25
CA GLU A 27 -8.46 -6.08 6.55
C GLU A 27 -7.72 -5.17 7.54
N ILE A 28 -7.23 -5.75 8.65
CA ILE A 28 -6.42 -5.04 9.66
C ILE A 28 -5.08 -4.60 9.04
N GLY A 29 -4.44 -5.47 8.25
CA GLY A 29 -3.17 -5.18 7.58
C GLY A 29 -3.25 -3.97 6.63
N LYS A 30 -4.36 -3.80 5.90
CA LYS A 30 -4.58 -2.62 5.05
C LYS A 30 -4.64 -1.33 5.87
N GLY A 31 -5.36 -1.33 7.00
CA GLY A 31 -5.45 -0.17 7.88
C GLY A 31 -4.10 0.21 8.50
N ILE A 32 -3.40 -0.77 9.06
CA ILE A 32 -2.06 -0.58 9.64
C ILE A 32 -1.06 -0.15 8.57
N GLY A 33 -1.10 -0.76 7.39
CA GLY A 33 -0.20 -0.42 6.28
C GLY A 33 -0.37 1.01 5.79
N LEU A 34 -1.61 1.49 5.68
CA LEU A 34 -1.91 2.88 5.36
C LEU A 34 -1.41 3.83 6.47
N ALA A 35 -1.63 3.47 7.73
CA ALA A 35 -1.15 4.26 8.86
C ALA A 35 0.38 4.37 8.87
N ILE A 36 1.10 3.26 8.70
CA ILE A 36 2.58 3.24 8.62
C ILE A 36 3.06 4.04 7.40
N LYS A 37 2.41 3.90 6.24
CA LYS A 37 2.77 4.65 5.03
C LYS A 37 2.63 6.16 5.24
N ASN A 38 1.51 6.60 5.81
CA ASN A 38 1.26 8.01 6.09
C ASN A 38 2.20 8.54 7.18
N PHE A 39 2.43 7.76 8.24
CA PHE A 39 3.38 8.10 9.30
C PHE A 39 4.80 8.26 8.75
N LYS A 40 5.25 7.32 7.91
CA LYS A 40 6.56 7.40 7.25
C LYS A 40 6.66 8.61 6.33
N LYS A 41 5.59 8.92 5.58
CA LYS A 41 5.54 10.09 4.70
C LYS A 41 5.69 11.39 5.51
N SER A 42 4.87 11.57 6.55
CA SER A 42 4.91 12.74 7.43
C SER A 42 6.19 12.86 8.26
N THR A 43 6.87 11.76 8.59
CA THR A 43 8.15 11.82 9.34
C THR A 43 9.39 11.96 8.45
N SER A 44 9.29 11.66 7.16
CA SER A 44 10.44 11.70 6.23
C SER A 44 10.41 12.89 5.28
N GLU A 45 9.25 13.52 5.06
CA GLU A 45 9.14 14.75 4.29
C GLU A 45 9.20 15.95 5.28
N PRO A 46 10.22 16.83 5.22
CA PRO A 46 10.11 18.15 5.85
C PRO A 46 8.96 18.92 5.20
N ASP A 47 8.27 19.78 5.94
CA ASP A 47 7.06 20.50 5.53
C ASP A 47 7.18 21.21 4.16
N GLU A 48 7.01 20.49 3.05
CA GLU A 48 6.79 21.09 1.74
C GLU A 48 5.29 21.37 1.62
N ILE A 49 4.95 22.66 1.72
CA ILE A 49 3.65 23.18 1.32
C ILE A 49 3.51 22.92 -0.19
N ASP A 50 2.94 21.78 -0.56
CA ASP A 50 2.67 21.41 -1.95
C ASP A 50 1.52 22.27 -2.49
N VAL A 51 1.87 23.44 -3.04
CA VAL A 51 0.94 24.34 -3.77
C VAL A 51 0.77 23.94 -5.24
N THR A 52 1.15 22.73 -5.65
CA THR A 52 1.02 22.32 -7.04
C THR A 52 -0.34 21.66 -7.27
N PRO A 53 -1.28 22.27 -8.02
CA PRO A 53 -2.53 21.62 -8.34
C PRO A 53 -2.24 20.37 -9.19
N LYS A 54 -2.59 19.19 -8.67
CA LYS A 54 -2.64 17.92 -9.42
C LYS A 54 -3.65 18.04 -10.58
N LYS A 55 -3.24 18.65 -11.68
CA LYS A 55 -3.89 18.56 -12.99
C LYS A 55 -2.83 18.38 -14.07
N LYS A 56 -2.28 17.17 -14.18
CA LYS A 56 -1.64 16.69 -15.40
C LYS A 56 -1.36 15.19 -15.32
N ALA A 57 -2.34 14.37 -15.71
CA ALA A 57 -2.09 12.95 -15.99
C ALA A 57 -3.05 12.31 -17.00
N GLU A 58 -3.94 13.06 -17.68
CA GLU A 58 -4.95 12.44 -18.56
C GLU A 58 -5.16 13.05 -19.97
N GLU A 59 -4.36 14.02 -20.45
CA GLU A 59 -4.60 14.63 -21.78
C GLU A 59 -3.50 14.43 -22.84
N GLU A 60 -2.46 13.64 -22.61
CA GLU A 60 -1.35 13.49 -23.59
C GLU A 60 -1.36 12.18 -24.38
N LYS A 61 -2.54 11.56 -24.61
CA LYS A 61 -2.67 10.36 -25.47
C LYS A 61 -3.65 10.49 -26.64
N ALA A 62 -4.10 11.68 -27.00
CA ALA A 62 -5.09 11.86 -28.09
C ALA A 62 -4.64 12.73 -29.29
N GLY A 63 -3.39 13.22 -29.32
CA GLY A 63 -2.97 14.24 -30.29
C GLY A 63 -2.12 13.78 -31.49
N GLU A 64 -1.49 12.61 -31.46
CA GLU A 64 -0.39 12.28 -32.39
C GLU A 64 -0.76 11.34 -33.55
N GLU A 65 -2.01 11.39 -34.04
CA GLU A 65 -2.42 10.59 -35.22
C GLU A 65 -2.98 11.43 -36.41
N LYS A 66 -2.88 12.76 -36.36
CA LYS A 66 -3.30 13.63 -37.48
C LYS A 66 -2.24 14.67 -37.80
N GLY A 67 -1.27 14.33 -38.64
CA GLY A 67 -0.40 15.37 -39.21
C GLY A 67 0.95 14.90 -39.72
N LYS A 68 1.01 13.87 -40.57
CA LYS A 68 2.13 13.73 -41.51
C LYS A 68 1.77 12.79 -42.65
N GLY A 69 1.42 13.39 -43.78
CA GLY A 69 1.07 12.70 -45.02
C GLY A 69 0.59 13.68 -46.08
N GLU A 70 1.29 14.81 -46.22
CA GLU A 70 1.44 15.53 -47.48
C GLU A 70 2.88 15.33 -47.96
#